data_AF-A0A4U0WZ99-F1
#
_entry.id   AF-A0A4U0WZ99-F1
#
_cell.length_a   1.000
_cell.length_b   1.000
_cell.length_c   1.000
_cell.angle_alpha   90.00
_cell.angle_beta   90.00
_cell.angle_gamma   90.00
#
_symmetry.space_group_name_H-M   'P 1'
#
loop_
_entity.id
_entity.type
_entity.pdbx_description
1 polymer ?
#
loop_
_entity_poly.entity_id
_entity_poly.type
_entity_poly.pdbx_seq_one_letter_code
_entity_poly.pdbx_strand_id
1 'polypeptide(L)'
;MPTYHHIFNLRDPGLPWQKLEVVLSAYIDMIEAEKVVALHAETHAAANGIPGLTPWLTQPYTQSDLTSRLDTWQKLVYAIEKKAEIKRSDDLARLCSRSALDAANVPRGFAHDLLLHATSSSIWFIAPGIRLPKIAEFIHQPFAPICHQYPSETAGMKMPFLFLRCPGEVSAKEAKFRYPFSTLPSVPCGLYLDAFPNAQNPFEDACRLVLPIRLGGNRYARTSDFRPIRKSLSDLYQVEINPFVMRHGPKLVGVLENWLGNVESGHWSVNGMGVEGGLGVWRKADTREDWWRYQGGHMYFRGIGRATAILAGARGWNVGVNYANDAAAAEATVQAVQQAGGQAIAIKGDVSLEADVLALFDAMEQHFGSIQGVVVNAGINATSMPLAEMTVERLRKVFDTNVLGAYMCAREAARRLPASSSSSSSPEQKSSIVLLSSAAARLGSPNECVDYAGSKGAIDTLTVGLAKELGPKGVRVNAVRPGIIDTEIHASVGDPERLDRIGNQTPLGRPGSAEEVAEAIVWLLSPQASYATGTNIDVTGGSAIRLRYPRGDLVAVPGRSRNFKARAVGSHQQLLARTAKRFDEQTTRTERSKDG
;
A
#
# COMPACT_ATOMS: atom_id res chain seq x y z
N MET A 1 27.97 3.25 -19.93
CA MET A 1 27.37 3.05 -18.59
C MET A 1 27.28 4.40 -17.89
N PRO A 2 26.10 4.99 -17.63
CA PRO A 2 25.95 6.09 -16.69
C PRO A 2 25.07 5.61 -15.54
N THR A 3 25.51 4.55 -14.88
CA THR A 3 24.80 3.90 -13.80
C THR A 3 25.18 4.64 -12.50
N TYR A 4 24.20 5.19 -11.79
CA TYR A 4 24.27 5.61 -10.37
C TYR A 4 25.11 6.84 -9.92
N HIS A 5 25.75 7.62 -10.79
CA HIS A 5 26.71 8.67 -10.35
C HIS A 5 26.20 9.83 -9.45
N HIS A 6 24.90 10.11 -9.38
CA HIS A 6 24.41 11.32 -8.69
C HIS A 6 23.79 11.07 -7.30
N ILE A 7 23.63 9.82 -6.89
CA ILE A 7 23.13 9.45 -5.54
C ILE A 7 24.24 8.82 -4.71
N PHE A 8 25.26 8.27 -5.35
CA PHE A 8 26.43 7.68 -4.72
C PHE A 8 27.67 8.41 -5.18
N ASN A 9 28.36 9.08 -4.25
CA ASN A 9 29.76 9.38 -4.46
C ASN A 9 30.48 8.03 -4.54
N LEU A 10 30.82 7.55 -5.74
CA LEU A 10 31.50 6.25 -5.93
C LEU A 10 32.91 6.20 -5.32
N ARG A 11 33.38 7.31 -4.76
CA ARG A 11 34.61 7.41 -3.96
C ARG A 11 34.34 7.38 -2.45
N ASP A 12 33.09 7.28 -2.03
CA ASP A 12 32.71 7.14 -0.64
C ASP A 12 32.92 5.67 -0.20
N PRO A 13 33.86 5.38 0.70
CA PRO A 13 34.12 4.03 1.19
C PRO A 13 32.95 3.46 2.02
N GLY A 14 31.92 4.26 2.35
CA GLY A 14 30.72 3.87 3.10
C GLY A 14 29.57 3.34 2.25
N LEU A 15 29.75 3.07 0.96
CA LEU A 15 28.70 2.49 0.13
C LEU A 15 28.28 1.11 0.67
N PRO A 16 26.98 0.85 0.91
CA PRO A 16 26.53 -0.47 1.32
C PRO A 16 26.75 -1.43 0.15
N TRP A 17 27.64 -2.40 0.34
CA TRP A 17 27.81 -3.53 -0.58
C TRP A 17 26.46 -4.23 -0.74
N GLN A 18 26.00 -4.38 -1.98
CA GLN A 18 24.86 -5.25 -2.29
C GLN A 18 25.35 -6.70 -2.33
N LYS A 19 24.50 -7.62 -1.88
CA LYS A 19 24.76 -9.05 -2.00
C LYS A 19 24.88 -9.44 -3.47
N LEU A 20 25.86 -10.29 -3.82
CA LEU A 20 26.09 -10.74 -5.20
C LEU A 20 24.83 -11.40 -5.78
N GLU A 21 24.09 -12.12 -4.95
CA GLU A 21 22.83 -12.78 -5.27
C GLU A 21 21.75 -11.79 -5.72
N VAL A 22 21.67 -10.61 -5.09
CA VAL A 22 20.71 -9.55 -5.46
C VAL A 22 21.07 -8.99 -6.83
N VAL A 23 22.36 -8.79 -7.09
CA VAL A 23 22.84 -8.31 -8.40
C VAL A 23 22.52 -9.34 -9.48
N LEU A 24 22.85 -10.62 -9.28
CA LEU A 24 22.60 -11.68 -10.25
C LEU A 24 21.11 -11.93 -10.50
N SER A 25 20.27 -11.86 -9.46
CA SER A 25 18.81 -11.98 -9.61
C SER A 25 18.24 -10.90 -10.51
N ALA A 26 18.69 -9.64 -10.35
CA ALA A 26 18.27 -8.55 -11.24
C ALA A 26 18.66 -8.79 -12.71
N TYR A 27 19.83 -9.40 -12.98
CA TYR A 27 20.22 -9.76 -14.35
C TYR A 27 19.38 -10.91 -14.92
N ILE A 28 19.03 -11.90 -14.10
CA ILE A 28 18.11 -12.99 -14.50
C ILE A 28 16.75 -12.39 -14.85
N ASP A 29 16.19 -11.54 -13.99
CA ASP A 29 14.92 -10.85 -14.23
C ASP A 29 14.95 -10.04 -15.53
N MET A 30 16.08 -9.39 -15.86
CA MET A 30 16.25 -8.66 -17.12
C MET A 30 16.20 -9.58 -18.34
N ILE A 31 16.76 -10.77 -18.25
CA ILE A 31 16.79 -11.74 -19.35
C ILE A 31 15.41 -12.39 -19.51
N GLU A 32 14.81 -12.85 -18.42
CA GLU A 32 13.49 -13.48 -18.40
C GLU A 32 12.39 -12.53 -18.85
N ALA A 33 12.47 -11.25 -18.47
CA ALA A 33 11.54 -10.23 -18.92
C ALA A 33 11.85 -9.70 -20.33
N GLU A 34 12.84 -10.27 -21.04
CA GLU A 34 13.35 -9.85 -22.36
C GLU A 34 13.83 -8.39 -22.42
N LYS A 35 14.09 -7.79 -21.25
CA LYS A 35 14.62 -6.43 -21.12
C LYS A 35 16.08 -6.34 -21.54
N VAL A 36 16.80 -7.46 -21.56
CA VAL A 36 18.13 -7.60 -22.12
C VAL A 36 18.16 -8.80 -23.05
N VAL A 37 18.59 -8.58 -24.29
CA VAL A 37 18.71 -9.64 -25.31
C VAL A 37 20.15 -9.74 -25.82
N ALA A 38 20.60 -10.96 -26.11
CA ALA A 38 21.91 -11.20 -26.71
C ALA A 38 21.89 -10.81 -28.20
N LEU A 39 22.92 -10.10 -28.66
CA LEU A 39 23.15 -9.78 -30.06
C LEU A 39 23.86 -10.96 -30.74
N HIS A 40 23.32 -11.44 -31.87
CA HIS A 40 24.01 -12.41 -32.71
C HIS A 40 25.20 -11.74 -33.42
N ALA A 41 26.32 -12.47 -33.58
CA ALA A 41 27.61 -11.96 -34.07
C ALA A 41 27.56 -11.28 -35.46
N GLU A 42 26.55 -11.57 -36.28
CA GLU A 42 26.36 -10.98 -37.61
C GLU A 42 25.71 -9.57 -37.56
N THR A 43 24.89 -9.30 -36.54
CA THR A 43 24.23 -7.99 -36.29
C THR A 43 25.21 -6.92 -35.81
N HIS A 44 26.38 -7.36 -35.31
CA HIS A 44 27.45 -6.52 -34.81
C HIS A 44 28.06 -5.59 -35.87
N ALA A 45 28.07 -6.01 -37.14
CA ALA A 45 28.62 -5.22 -38.24
C ALA A 45 27.70 -4.07 -38.69
N ALA A 46 26.40 -4.12 -38.36
CA ALA A 46 25.41 -3.11 -38.74
C ALA A 46 25.21 -2.03 -37.67
N ALA A 47 25.57 -2.30 -36.42
CA ALA A 47 25.36 -1.40 -35.27
C ALA A 47 26.45 -0.31 -35.12
N ASN A 48 26.94 0.23 -36.25
CA ASN A 48 27.90 1.34 -36.31
C ASN A 48 27.44 2.51 -35.43
N GLY A 49 28.03 2.63 -34.23
CA GLY A 49 28.01 3.85 -33.44
C GLY A 49 27.08 3.91 -32.23
N ILE A 50 26.43 2.82 -31.79
CA ILE A 50 25.76 2.81 -30.48
C ILE A 50 26.78 2.38 -29.40
N PRO A 51 27.24 3.27 -28.49
CA PRO A 51 28.19 2.89 -27.46
C PRO A 51 27.46 2.12 -26.35
N GLY A 52 27.58 0.79 -26.31
CA GLY A 52 26.92 -0.07 -25.33
C GLY A 52 27.54 -1.46 -25.25
N LEU A 53 27.43 -2.10 -24.07
CA LEU A 53 28.09 -3.36 -23.69
C LEU A 53 27.72 -4.54 -24.60
N THR A 54 28.50 -4.73 -25.65
CA THR A 54 28.50 -5.97 -26.44
C THR A 54 28.83 -7.15 -25.51
N PRO A 55 28.08 -8.26 -25.55
CA PRO A 55 27.14 -8.69 -26.59
C PRO A 55 25.64 -8.42 -26.29
N TRP A 56 25.26 -7.51 -25.40
CA TRP A 56 23.88 -7.38 -24.91
C TRP A 56 23.21 -6.07 -25.33
N LEU A 57 21.93 -6.13 -25.70
CA LEU A 57 21.07 -4.98 -26.00
C LEU A 57 19.97 -4.84 -24.94
N THR A 58 19.85 -3.67 -24.32
CA THR A 58 18.71 -3.35 -23.44
C THR A 58 17.53 -2.86 -24.28
N GLN A 59 16.36 -3.48 -24.12
CA GLN A 59 15.15 -3.07 -24.83
C GLN A 59 14.43 -1.93 -24.07
N PRO A 60 14.00 -0.85 -24.78
CA PRO A 60 13.23 0.24 -24.17
C PRO A 60 11.82 -0.18 -23.73
N TYR A 61 11.23 -1.18 -24.37
CA TYR A 61 10.00 -1.87 -23.95
C TYR A 61 9.98 -3.24 -24.63
N THR A 62 9.24 -4.20 -24.06
CA THR A 62 9.09 -5.54 -24.64
C THR A 62 7.69 -5.73 -25.23
N GLN A 63 7.51 -6.80 -26.02
CA GLN A 63 6.19 -7.14 -26.54
C GLN A 63 5.18 -7.42 -25.41
N SER A 64 5.64 -8.00 -24.30
CA SER A 64 4.83 -8.22 -23.11
C SER A 64 4.37 -6.91 -22.48
N ASP A 65 5.26 -5.92 -22.35
CA ASP A 65 4.88 -4.59 -21.85
C ASP A 65 3.79 -3.97 -22.73
N LEU A 66 3.99 -3.95 -24.06
CA LEU A 66 3.03 -3.38 -25.00
C LEU A 66 1.68 -4.09 -24.89
N THR A 67 1.67 -5.42 -24.90
CA THR A 67 0.46 -6.23 -24.81
C THR A 67 -0.31 -5.97 -23.51
N SER A 68 0.39 -5.90 -22.37
CA SER A 68 -0.20 -5.58 -21.07
C SER A 68 -0.88 -4.19 -21.06
N ARG A 69 -0.29 -3.17 -21.69
CA ARG A 69 -0.91 -1.83 -21.75
C ARG A 69 -2.11 -1.80 -22.70
N LEU A 70 -2.04 -2.52 -23.82
CA LEU A 70 -3.15 -2.64 -24.77
C LEU A 70 -4.36 -3.36 -24.14
N ASP A 71 -4.11 -4.45 -23.39
CA ASP A 71 -5.16 -5.16 -22.66
C ASP A 71 -5.82 -4.27 -21.60
N THR A 72 -5.02 -3.57 -20.79
CA THR A 72 -5.54 -2.65 -19.76
C THR A 72 -6.30 -1.48 -20.37
N TRP A 73 -5.78 -0.90 -21.46
CA TRP A 73 -6.49 0.11 -22.26
C TRP A 73 -7.85 -0.41 -22.71
N GLN A 74 -7.88 -1.61 -23.30
CA GLN A 74 -9.11 -2.22 -23.81
C GLN A 74 -10.12 -2.47 -22.68
N LYS A 75 -9.68 -2.94 -21.52
CA LYS A 75 -10.52 -3.13 -20.33
C LYS A 75 -11.15 -1.81 -19.87
N LEU A 76 -10.35 -0.74 -19.75
CA LEU A 76 -10.83 0.59 -19.38
C LEU A 76 -11.87 1.12 -20.37
N VAL A 77 -11.54 1.13 -21.66
CA VAL A 77 -12.46 1.60 -22.70
C VAL A 77 -13.76 0.81 -22.68
N TYR A 78 -13.67 -0.52 -22.58
CA TYR A 78 -14.85 -1.38 -22.51
C TYR A 78 -15.71 -1.11 -21.27
N ALA A 79 -15.09 -0.93 -20.10
CA ALA A 79 -15.83 -0.62 -18.87
C ALA A 79 -16.60 0.70 -18.99
N ILE A 80 -16.01 1.71 -19.66
CA ILE A 80 -16.67 2.99 -19.93
C ILE A 80 -17.79 2.81 -20.95
N GLU A 81 -17.54 2.18 -22.11
CA GLU A 81 -18.54 1.96 -23.16
C GLU A 81 -19.76 1.20 -22.64
N LYS A 82 -19.53 0.16 -21.83
CA LYS A 82 -20.57 -0.63 -21.18
C LYS A 82 -21.44 0.22 -20.26
N LYS A 83 -20.84 1.09 -19.44
CA LYS A 83 -21.58 1.99 -18.54
C LYS A 83 -22.24 3.16 -19.28
N ALA A 84 -21.69 3.56 -20.42
CA ALA A 84 -22.24 4.59 -21.30
C ALA A 84 -23.34 4.06 -22.25
N GLU A 85 -23.63 2.75 -22.22
CA GLU A 85 -24.57 2.08 -23.12
C GLU A 85 -24.23 2.24 -24.61
N ILE A 86 -22.94 2.37 -24.93
CA ILE A 86 -22.45 2.50 -26.30
C ILE A 86 -22.36 1.11 -26.93
N LYS A 87 -23.08 0.89 -28.03
CA LYS A 87 -22.97 -0.34 -28.83
C LYS A 87 -21.64 -0.37 -29.57
N ARG A 88 -20.86 -1.43 -29.37
CA ARG A 88 -19.63 -1.67 -30.13
C ARG A 88 -19.94 -2.10 -31.56
N SER A 89 -19.12 -1.61 -32.48
CA SER A 89 -18.95 -2.20 -33.82
C SER A 89 -18.07 -3.44 -33.70
N ASP A 90 -18.37 -4.49 -34.47
CA ASP A 90 -17.53 -5.69 -34.56
C ASP A 90 -16.16 -5.38 -35.18
N ASP A 91 -16.08 -4.35 -36.02
CA ASP A 91 -14.83 -3.76 -36.50
C ASP A 91 -14.39 -2.61 -35.57
N LEU A 92 -13.51 -2.92 -34.61
CA LEU A 92 -12.88 -1.91 -33.77
C LEU A 92 -11.77 -1.21 -34.56
N ALA A 93 -12.01 0.02 -34.98
CA ALA A 93 -10.97 0.86 -35.57
C ALA A 93 -9.83 1.10 -34.57
N ARG A 94 -8.61 1.29 -35.09
CA ARG A 94 -7.43 1.64 -34.29
C ARG A 94 -7.43 3.13 -33.96
N LEU A 95 -6.78 3.50 -32.84
CA LEU A 95 -6.71 4.89 -32.39
C LEU A 95 -6.03 5.80 -33.42
N CYS A 96 -5.00 5.29 -34.11
CA CYS A 96 -4.35 5.93 -35.26
C CYS A 96 -4.04 4.95 -36.39
N SER A 97 -4.06 5.47 -37.62
CA SER A 97 -3.51 4.76 -38.79
C SER A 97 -2.01 5.01 -38.92
N ARG A 98 -1.30 4.06 -39.55
CA ARG A 98 0.14 4.20 -39.84
C ARG A 98 0.45 5.46 -40.64
N SER A 99 -0.34 5.74 -41.67
CA SER A 99 -0.19 6.96 -42.49
C SER A 99 -0.35 8.25 -41.69
N ALA A 100 -1.23 8.28 -40.68
CA ALA A 100 -1.39 9.45 -39.82
C ALA A 100 -0.19 9.64 -38.87
N LEU A 101 0.35 8.55 -38.31
CA LEU A 101 1.55 8.60 -37.47
C LEU A 101 2.79 9.04 -38.27
N ASP A 102 2.94 8.51 -39.49
CA ASP A 102 4.02 8.89 -40.42
C ASP A 102 3.92 10.38 -40.79
N ALA A 103 2.72 10.87 -41.15
CA ALA A 103 2.49 12.29 -41.46
C ALA A 103 2.73 13.21 -40.25
N ALA A 104 2.51 12.71 -39.03
CA ALA A 104 2.79 13.42 -37.79
C ALA A 104 4.25 13.32 -37.32
N ASN A 105 5.12 12.63 -38.07
CA ASN A 105 6.51 12.36 -37.72
C ASN A 105 6.67 11.76 -36.30
N VAL A 106 5.72 10.91 -35.87
CA VAL A 106 5.81 10.24 -34.57
C VAL A 106 6.91 9.18 -34.67
N PRO A 107 8.00 9.27 -33.86
CA PRO A 107 9.09 8.30 -33.94
C PRO A 107 8.61 6.89 -33.60
N ARG A 108 9.17 5.87 -34.27
CA ARG A 108 8.94 4.47 -33.90
C ARG A 108 9.40 4.22 -32.46
N GLY A 109 8.58 3.50 -31.70
CA GLY A 109 8.76 3.23 -30.28
C GLY A 109 7.43 2.88 -29.60
N PHE A 110 7.43 2.84 -28.27
CA PHE A 110 6.27 2.41 -27.48
C PHE A 110 5.02 3.24 -27.78
N ALA A 111 5.14 4.57 -27.83
CA ALA A 111 4.01 5.46 -28.11
C ALA A 111 3.43 5.22 -29.51
N HIS A 112 4.30 5.04 -30.52
CA HIS A 112 3.86 4.75 -31.89
C HIS A 112 3.10 3.42 -31.95
N ASP A 113 3.65 2.36 -31.36
CA ASP A 113 3.04 1.04 -31.42
C ASP A 113 1.76 0.95 -30.57
N LEU A 114 1.73 1.62 -29.42
CA LEU A 114 0.52 1.78 -28.61
C LEU A 114 -0.59 2.43 -29.44
N LEU A 115 -0.34 3.56 -30.10
CA LEU A 115 -1.33 4.26 -30.92
C LEU A 115 -1.81 3.45 -32.13
N LEU A 116 -0.91 2.65 -32.71
CA LEU A 116 -1.23 1.80 -33.86
C LEU A 116 -2.14 0.62 -33.49
N HIS A 117 -2.07 0.12 -32.25
CA HIS A 117 -2.79 -1.09 -31.84
C HIS A 117 -3.91 -0.83 -30.83
N ALA A 118 -3.90 0.30 -30.12
CA ALA A 118 -4.95 0.65 -29.17
C ALA A 118 -6.29 0.78 -29.90
N THR A 119 -7.33 0.22 -29.29
CA THR A 119 -8.69 0.29 -29.82
C THR A 119 -9.21 1.72 -29.69
N SER A 120 -9.84 2.21 -30.77
CA SER A 120 -10.58 3.48 -30.75
C SER A 120 -11.96 3.29 -30.13
N SER A 121 -12.58 4.40 -29.73
CA SER A 121 -13.93 4.44 -29.18
C SER A 121 -14.59 5.77 -29.51
N SER A 122 -15.92 5.81 -29.50
CA SER A 122 -16.70 7.04 -29.65
C SER A 122 -16.80 7.86 -28.35
N ILE A 123 -16.28 7.36 -27.22
CA ILE A 123 -16.22 8.13 -25.98
C ILE A 123 -15.32 9.36 -26.17
N TRP A 124 -15.72 10.47 -25.56
CA TRP A 124 -14.92 11.68 -25.55
C TRP A 124 -13.94 11.66 -24.36
N PHE A 125 -14.44 11.33 -23.17
CA PHE A 125 -13.70 11.40 -21.91
C PHE A 125 -13.35 10.01 -21.37
N ILE A 126 -12.07 9.78 -21.12
CA ILE A 126 -11.54 8.53 -20.55
C ILE A 126 -11.31 8.62 -19.02
N ALA A 127 -11.22 9.84 -18.51
CA ALA A 127 -11.20 10.17 -17.08
C ALA A 127 -11.77 11.60 -16.88
N PRO A 128 -12.06 12.06 -15.65
CA PRO A 128 -12.73 13.34 -15.43
C PRO A 128 -11.97 14.53 -16.08
N GLY A 129 -12.55 15.13 -17.11
CA GLY A 129 -11.96 16.22 -17.89
C GLY A 129 -10.74 15.84 -18.75
N ILE A 130 -10.36 14.56 -18.83
CA ILE A 130 -9.29 14.05 -19.70
C ILE A 130 -9.92 13.34 -20.89
N ARG A 131 -9.56 13.78 -22.09
CA ARG A 131 -10.16 13.30 -23.33
C ARG A 131 -9.22 12.47 -24.19
N LEU A 132 -9.83 11.64 -25.03
CA LEU A 132 -9.15 11.01 -26.14
C LEU A 132 -8.58 12.09 -27.11
N PRO A 133 -7.40 11.83 -27.70
CA PRO A 133 -6.79 12.72 -28.68
C PRO A 133 -7.54 12.66 -30.03
N LYS A 134 -7.52 13.76 -30.79
CA LYS A 134 -7.94 13.76 -32.19
C LYS A 134 -6.75 13.45 -33.09
N ILE A 135 -6.97 12.77 -34.22
CA ILE A 135 -5.91 12.39 -35.15
C ILE A 135 -5.05 13.60 -35.60
N ALA A 136 -5.70 14.72 -35.93
CA ALA A 136 -5.00 15.93 -36.35
C ALA A 136 -4.10 16.55 -35.26
N GLU A 137 -4.31 16.22 -33.98
CA GLU A 137 -3.55 16.76 -32.86
C GLU A 137 -2.23 16.04 -32.62
N PHE A 138 -1.98 14.92 -33.29
CA PHE A 138 -0.70 14.21 -33.18
C PHE A 138 0.41 14.89 -33.99
N ILE A 139 0.05 15.64 -35.03
CA ILE A 139 1.01 16.37 -35.88
C ILE A 139 1.70 17.49 -35.07
N HIS A 140 0.99 18.09 -34.11
CA HIS A 140 1.47 19.22 -33.32
C HIS A 140 1.82 18.80 -31.88
N GLN A 141 2.88 17.98 -31.75
CA GLN A 141 3.45 17.66 -30.43
C GLN A 141 4.18 18.87 -29.85
N PRO A 142 3.99 19.20 -28.57
CA PRO A 142 4.46 20.45 -27.97
C PRO A 142 5.99 20.59 -27.96
N PHE A 143 6.71 19.47 -27.90
CA PHE A 143 8.16 19.45 -27.79
C PHE A 143 8.89 19.23 -29.11
N ALA A 144 8.19 18.99 -30.22
CA ALA A 144 8.82 18.72 -31.53
C ALA A 144 9.81 19.82 -31.97
N PRO A 145 9.52 21.13 -31.79
CA PRO A 145 10.46 22.18 -32.16
C PRO A 145 11.77 22.18 -31.34
N ILE A 146 11.74 21.66 -30.10
CA ILE A 146 12.90 21.66 -29.19
C ILE A 146 14.04 20.80 -29.75
N CYS A 147 13.71 19.70 -30.43
CA CYS A 147 14.72 18.85 -31.06
C CYS A 147 15.50 19.55 -32.18
N HIS A 148 14.87 20.51 -32.88
CA HIS A 148 15.55 21.32 -33.88
C HIS A 148 16.34 22.48 -33.27
N GLN A 149 15.85 23.05 -32.17
CA GLN A 149 16.49 24.18 -31.49
C GLN A 149 17.73 23.76 -30.69
N TYR A 150 17.71 22.56 -30.09
CA TYR A 150 18.78 22.00 -29.26
C TYR A 150 19.22 20.62 -29.76
N PRO A 151 19.77 20.52 -30.99
CA PRO A 151 20.04 19.24 -31.64
C PRO A 151 21.11 18.41 -30.93
N SER A 152 22.13 19.05 -30.35
CA SER A 152 23.17 18.40 -29.57
C SER A 152 22.66 17.82 -28.25
N GLU A 153 21.82 18.57 -27.55
CA GLU A 153 21.32 18.18 -26.23
C GLU A 153 20.18 17.18 -26.31
N THR A 154 19.41 17.22 -27.39
CA THR A 154 18.34 16.25 -27.65
C THR A 154 18.81 15.00 -28.37
N ALA A 155 20.08 14.92 -28.78
CA ALA A 155 20.65 13.75 -29.42
C ALA A 155 20.51 12.51 -28.53
N GLY A 156 19.73 11.52 -28.99
CA GLY A 156 19.46 10.28 -28.24
C GLY A 156 18.43 10.41 -27.11
N MET A 157 17.88 11.61 -26.85
CA MET A 157 16.78 11.77 -25.89
C MET A 157 15.47 11.30 -26.50
N LYS A 158 14.65 10.61 -25.69
CA LYS A 158 13.25 10.35 -26.04
C LYS A 158 12.41 11.59 -25.71
N MET A 159 11.75 12.14 -26.71
CA MET A 159 10.90 13.31 -26.55
C MET A 159 9.62 12.94 -25.79
N PRO A 160 9.20 13.70 -24.75
CA PRO A 160 7.92 13.48 -24.11
C PRO A 160 6.77 13.63 -25.12
N PHE A 161 5.86 12.66 -25.11
CA PHE A 161 4.77 12.58 -26.08
C PHE A 161 3.43 12.85 -25.39
N LEU A 162 2.69 13.86 -25.84
CA LEU A 162 1.37 14.17 -25.30
C LEU A 162 0.35 13.16 -25.85
N PHE A 163 -0.09 12.24 -24.98
CA PHE A 163 -0.97 11.14 -25.35
C PHE A 163 -2.45 11.49 -25.15
N LEU A 164 -2.84 11.91 -23.94
CA LEU A 164 -4.22 12.33 -23.63
C LEU A 164 -4.24 13.80 -23.25
N ARG A 165 -5.34 14.50 -23.54
CA ARG A 165 -5.42 15.96 -23.37
C ARG A 165 -6.45 16.36 -22.33
N CYS A 166 -6.21 17.48 -21.65
CA CYS A 166 -7.25 18.18 -20.88
C CYS A 166 -7.11 19.71 -21.05
N PRO A 167 -8.13 20.49 -20.70
CA PRO A 167 -8.06 21.95 -20.84
C PRO A 167 -6.94 22.58 -20.00
N GLY A 168 -6.36 23.66 -20.52
CA GLY A 168 -5.38 24.49 -19.83
C GLY A 168 -3.94 24.23 -20.25
N GLU A 169 -3.09 25.18 -19.91
CA GLU A 169 -1.64 25.08 -20.09
C GLU A 169 -0.92 25.51 -18.82
N VAL A 170 0.28 24.98 -18.61
CA VAL A 170 1.13 25.29 -17.46
C VAL A 170 2.57 25.51 -17.93
N SER A 171 3.39 26.16 -17.12
CA SER A 171 4.81 26.27 -17.43
C SER A 171 5.47 24.89 -17.48
N ALA A 172 6.29 24.64 -18.51
CA ALA A 172 7.04 23.38 -18.64
C ALA A 172 7.94 23.13 -17.42
N LYS A 173 8.52 24.20 -16.86
CA LYS A 173 9.32 24.15 -15.64
C LYS A 173 8.50 23.74 -14.42
N GLU A 174 7.28 24.24 -14.28
CA GLU A 174 6.39 23.92 -13.15
C GLU A 174 5.78 22.52 -13.26
N ALA A 175 5.52 22.05 -14.48
CA ALA A 175 5.22 20.66 -14.79
C ALA A 175 6.46 19.74 -14.68
N LYS A 176 7.60 20.29 -14.24
CA LYS A 176 8.87 19.61 -13.97
C LYS A 176 9.45 18.86 -15.17
N PHE A 177 9.20 19.32 -16.39
CA PHE A 177 9.98 18.84 -17.54
C PHE A 177 11.45 19.21 -17.31
N ARG A 178 12.37 18.42 -17.87
CA ARG A 178 13.81 18.72 -17.80
C ARG A 178 14.25 19.57 -18.98
N TYR A 179 15.36 20.27 -18.81
CA TYR A 179 16.06 20.89 -19.93
C TYR A 179 16.41 19.83 -20.99
N PRO A 180 16.29 20.13 -22.30
CA PRO A 180 15.86 21.42 -22.87
C PRO A 180 14.34 21.60 -22.94
N PHE A 181 13.52 20.56 -22.75
CA PHE A 181 12.05 20.66 -22.78
C PHE A 181 11.45 21.66 -21.78
N SER A 182 12.11 21.87 -20.64
CA SER A 182 11.73 22.86 -19.62
C SER A 182 11.84 24.32 -20.06
N THR A 183 12.46 24.59 -21.23
CA THR A 183 12.63 25.95 -21.76
C THR A 183 11.36 26.51 -22.37
N LEU A 184 10.39 25.67 -22.74
CA LEU A 184 9.10 26.15 -23.23
C LEU A 184 8.39 26.96 -22.15
N PRO A 185 7.87 28.16 -22.49
CA PRO A 185 7.19 29.00 -21.51
C PRO A 185 5.90 28.35 -21.01
N SER A 186 5.24 27.56 -21.86
CA SER A 186 3.96 26.91 -21.61
C SER A 186 3.89 25.56 -22.33
N VAL A 187 3.19 24.60 -21.74
CA VAL A 187 2.87 23.28 -22.31
C VAL A 187 1.41 22.91 -22.00
N PRO A 188 0.72 22.21 -22.92
CA PRO A 188 -0.66 21.75 -22.68
C PRO A 188 -0.76 20.81 -21.47
N CYS A 189 -1.91 20.82 -20.80
CA CYS A 189 -2.20 19.83 -19.75
C CYS A 189 -2.71 18.50 -20.36
N GLY A 190 -2.43 17.40 -19.67
CA GLY A 190 -2.77 16.06 -20.15
C GLY A 190 -1.87 14.95 -19.61
N LEU A 191 -2.05 13.74 -20.14
CA LEU A 191 -1.20 12.59 -19.85
C LEU A 191 -0.11 12.51 -20.92
N TYR A 192 1.15 12.62 -20.49
CA TYR A 192 2.33 12.46 -21.34
C TYR A 192 2.88 11.04 -21.19
N LEU A 193 3.34 10.43 -22.29
CA LEU A 193 4.27 9.30 -22.27
C LEU A 193 5.68 9.90 -22.23
N ASP A 194 6.39 9.66 -21.12
CA ASP A 194 7.61 10.39 -20.76
C ASP A 194 8.66 9.41 -20.27
N ALA A 195 9.63 9.08 -21.12
CA ALA A 195 10.73 8.19 -20.76
C ALA A 195 11.63 8.91 -19.74
N PHE A 196 11.72 8.39 -18.51
CA PHE A 196 12.36 9.13 -17.41
C PHE A 196 13.84 9.48 -17.75
N PRO A 197 14.26 10.76 -17.62
CA PRO A 197 15.42 11.30 -18.34
C PRO A 197 16.78 11.06 -17.65
N ASN A 198 17.04 9.86 -17.12
CA ASN A 198 18.29 9.54 -16.41
C ASN A 198 18.91 8.17 -16.79
N ALA A 199 18.39 7.46 -17.79
CA ALA A 199 18.97 6.20 -18.24
C ALA A 199 19.55 6.37 -19.65
N GLN A 200 20.79 5.88 -19.89
CA GLN A 200 21.34 5.74 -21.25
C GLN A 200 20.42 4.85 -22.14
N ASN A 201 19.55 4.04 -21.52
CA ASN A 201 18.49 3.23 -22.13
C ASN A 201 17.18 3.40 -21.33
N PRO A 202 16.36 4.45 -21.56
CA PRO A 202 15.16 4.67 -20.76
C PRO A 202 14.02 3.75 -21.22
N PHE A 203 13.31 3.15 -20.27
CA PHE A 203 12.08 2.46 -20.61
C PHE A 203 11.01 3.46 -21.05
N GLU A 204 10.26 3.10 -22.10
CA GLU A 204 9.36 4.03 -22.81
C GLU A 204 7.91 3.98 -22.31
N ASP A 205 7.60 3.14 -21.33
CA ASP A 205 6.24 2.92 -20.80
C ASP A 205 5.89 3.80 -19.60
N ALA A 206 6.79 4.70 -19.20
CA ALA A 206 6.55 5.72 -18.18
C ALA A 206 5.59 6.81 -18.69
N CYS A 207 4.80 7.36 -17.77
CA CYS A 207 3.89 8.45 -18.05
C CYS A 207 3.93 9.55 -16.98
N ARG A 208 3.35 10.71 -17.30
CA ARG A 208 3.23 11.87 -16.42
C ARG A 208 1.90 12.53 -16.64
N LEU A 209 1.06 12.60 -15.60
CA LEU A 209 -0.19 13.34 -15.65
C LEU A 209 0.06 14.79 -15.23
N VAL A 210 -0.12 15.74 -16.15
CA VAL A 210 -0.01 17.19 -15.90
C VAL A 210 -1.41 17.79 -15.84
N LEU A 211 -1.77 18.36 -14.69
CA LEU A 211 -3.06 19.00 -14.45
C LEU A 211 -2.91 20.52 -14.31
N PRO A 212 -3.92 21.33 -14.69
CA PRO A 212 -3.91 22.78 -14.48
C PRO A 212 -4.26 23.17 -13.03
N ILE A 213 -4.31 22.20 -12.11
CA ILE A 213 -4.64 22.40 -10.70
C ILE A 213 -3.53 21.84 -9.82
N ARG A 214 -3.09 22.66 -8.85
CA ARG A 214 -2.08 22.22 -7.89
C ARG A 214 -2.72 21.34 -6.82
N LEU A 215 -2.11 20.19 -6.59
CA LEU A 215 -2.46 19.23 -5.54
C LEU A 215 -1.43 19.30 -4.41
N GLY A 216 -1.84 18.90 -3.20
CA GLY A 216 -1.00 18.87 -2.01
C GLY A 216 -1.04 20.16 -1.18
N GLY A 217 -2.03 21.03 -1.41
CA GLY A 217 -2.30 22.18 -0.56
C GLY A 217 -2.87 21.78 0.80
N ASN A 218 -3.69 20.73 0.83
CA ASN A 218 -4.35 20.24 2.05
C ASN A 218 -3.54 19.17 2.78
N ARG A 219 -2.39 18.77 2.22
CA ARG A 219 -1.50 17.72 2.75
C ARG A 219 -2.18 16.35 2.83
N TYR A 220 -3.15 16.05 1.96
CA TYR A 220 -3.70 14.70 1.79
C TYR A 220 -3.23 14.05 0.50
N ALA A 221 -2.98 14.82 -0.54
CA ALA A 221 -2.44 14.30 -1.78
C ALA A 221 -1.11 13.61 -1.52
N ARG A 222 -1.04 12.38 -2.02
CA ARG A 222 0.15 11.54 -1.98
C ARG A 222 0.56 11.20 -3.39
N THR A 223 1.85 10.98 -3.57
CA THR A 223 2.37 10.12 -4.64
C THR A 223 1.95 8.68 -4.34
N SER A 224 1.99 7.76 -5.32
CA SER A 224 1.57 6.37 -5.07
C SER A 224 2.46 5.55 -4.13
N ASP A 225 3.63 6.08 -3.70
CA ASP A 225 4.40 5.57 -2.54
C ASP A 225 4.07 6.30 -1.23
N PHE A 226 2.90 6.92 -1.14
CA PHE A 226 2.39 7.59 0.06
C PHE A 226 3.22 8.78 0.55
N ARG A 227 4.09 9.37 -0.29
CA ARG A 227 4.79 10.61 0.07
C ARG A 227 3.87 11.83 -0.12
N PRO A 228 3.82 12.77 0.84
CA PRO A 228 3.04 13.98 0.68
C PRO A 228 3.47 14.79 -0.55
N ILE A 229 2.51 15.06 -1.43
CA ILE A 229 2.70 16.01 -2.53
C ILE A 229 2.70 17.42 -1.94
N ARG A 230 3.62 18.27 -2.40
CA ARG A 230 3.71 19.67 -1.98
C ARG A 230 3.46 20.59 -3.17
N LYS A 231 2.22 21.07 -3.32
CA LYS A 231 1.80 22.06 -4.34
C LYS A 231 2.28 21.73 -5.76
N SER A 232 2.01 20.51 -6.21
CA SER A 232 2.48 20.00 -7.52
C SER A 232 1.37 19.94 -8.56
N LEU A 233 1.74 20.05 -9.83
CA LEU A 233 0.87 19.89 -10.99
C LEU A 233 0.99 18.50 -11.64
N SER A 234 2.03 17.72 -11.29
CA SER A 234 2.42 16.55 -12.06
C SER A 234 2.89 15.32 -11.27
N ASP A 235 2.88 15.36 -9.93
CA ASP A 235 3.40 14.27 -9.10
C ASP A 235 2.33 13.30 -8.58
N LEU A 236 1.07 13.37 -9.08
CA LEU A 236 -0.02 12.58 -8.49
C LEU A 236 0.27 11.07 -8.51
N TYR A 237 0.92 10.58 -9.57
CA TYR A 237 1.37 9.21 -9.69
C TYR A 237 2.88 9.11 -9.40
N GLN A 238 3.31 8.03 -8.73
CA GLN A 238 4.70 7.84 -8.31
C GLN A 238 5.63 7.52 -9.47
N VAL A 239 6.87 7.99 -9.37
CA VAL A 239 8.03 7.43 -10.07
C VAL A 239 8.32 6.03 -9.50
N GLU A 240 7.95 4.97 -10.21
CA GLU A 240 8.27 3.59 -9.84
C GLU A 240 9.77 3.35 -9.66
N ILE A 241 10.12 2.50 -8.71
CA ILE A 241 11.44 1.87 -8.67
C ILE A 241 11.36 0.69 -9.63
N ASN A 242 12.01 0.83 -10.77
CA ASN A 242 12.23 -0.27 -11.67
C ASN A 242 13.55 -0.94 -11.26
N PRO A 243 13.62 -2.27 -11.08
CA PRO A 243 14.86 -2.95 -10.66
C PRO A 243 16.04 -2.67 -11.61
N PHE A 244 15.76 -2.25 -12.85
CA PHE A 244 16.73 -1.98 -13.89
C PHE A 244 17.11 -0.48 -14.00
N VAL A 245 16.27 0.45 -13.51
CA VAL A 245 16.57 1.89 -13.45
C VAL A 245 16.08 2.52 -12.14
N MET A 246 16.98 3.20 -11.42
CA MET A 246 16.71 3.77 -10.09
C MET A 246 15.43 4.59 -9.95
N ARG A 247 14.99 5.22 -11.05
CA ARG A 247 13.79 6.05 -11.10
C ARG A 247 13.17 5.88 -12.48
N HIS A 248 12.01 5.26 -12.52
CA HIS A 248 11.15 5.14 -13.69
C HIS A 248 9.89 5.97 -13.46
N GLY A 249 9.36 6.68 -14.45
CA GLY A 249 8.05 7.33 -14.26
C GLY A 249 6.96 6.31 -13.92
N PRO A 250 5.79 6.74 -13.42
CA PRO A 250 4.66 5.83 -13.23
C PRO A 250 4.38 5.08 -14.54
N LYS A 251 4.26 3.76 -14.52
CA LYS A 251 3.96 3.02 -15.74
C LYS A 251 2.55 3.32 -16.21
N LEU A 252 2.35 3.41 -17.52
CA LEU A 252 1.03 3.65 -18.10
C LEU A 252 -0.01 2.64 -17.60
N VAL A 253 0.36 1.37 -17.44
CA VAL A 253 -0.53 0.32 -16.92
C VAL A 253 -1.11 0.70 -15.55
N GLY A 254 -0.28 1.15 -14.60
CA GLY A 254 -0.75 1.50 -13.25
C GLY A 254 -1.67 2.72 -13.23
N VAL A 255 -1.52 3.66 -14.17
CA VAL A 255 -2.45 4.78 -14.35
C VAL A 255 -3.78 4.30 -14.92
N LEU A 256 -3.75 3.48 -15.97
CA LEU A 256 -4.97 2.96 -16.60
C LEU A 256 -5.76 2.03 -15.67
N GLU A 257 -5.09 1.17 -14.91
CA GLU A 257 -5.73 0.31 -13.90
C GLU A 257 -6.39 1.11 -12.78
N ASN A 258 -5.73 2.18 -12.31
CA ASN A 258 -6.33 3.08 -11.32
C ASN A 258 -7.62 3.72 -11.87
N TRP A 259 -7.61 4.17 -13.13
CA TRP A 259 -8.78 4.75 -13.77
C TRP A 259 -9.90 3.72 -13.96
N LEU A 260 -9.55 2.50 -14.37
CA LEU A 260 -10.48 1.38 -14.50
C LEU A 260 -11.17 1.10 -13.16
N GLY A 261 -10.43 1.00 -12.05
CA GLY A 261 -11.01 0.79 -10.74
C GLY A 261 -11.99 1.89 -10.30
N ASN A 262 -11.70 3.15 -10.64
CA ASN A 262 -12.63 4.26 -10.36
C ASN A 262 -13.92 4.19 -11.18
N VAL A 263 -13.84 3.76 -12.45
CA VAL A 263 -15.01 3.53 -13.31
C VAL A 263 -15.82 2.34 -12.83
N GLU A 264 -15.18 1.19 -12.60
CA GLU A 264 -15.84 -0.07 -12.21
C GLU A 264 -16.57 0.07 -10.88
N SER A 265 -15.90 0.64 -9.87
CA SER A 265 -16.48 0.89 -8.54
C SER A 265 -17.61 1.93 -8.54
N GLY A 266 -17.80 2.66 -9.65
CA GLY A 266 -18.80 3.73 -9.74
C GLY A 266 -18.42 5.01 -9.01
N HIS A 267 -17.17 5.14 -8.54
CA HIS A 267 -16.67 6.40 -7.99
C HIS A 267 -16.64 7.50 -9.06
N TRP A 268 -16.29 7.13 -10.29
CA TRP A 268 -16.48 7.97 -11.46
C TRP A 268 -17.75 7.53 -12.20
N SER A 269 -18.71 8.45 -12.28
CA SER A 269 -19.91 8.28 -13.10
C SER A 269 -19.54 8.32 -14.58
N VAL A 270 -20.39 7.71 -15.42
CA VAL A 270 -20.19 7.60 -16.86
C VAL A 270 -21.51 7.92 -17.56
N ASN A 271 -21.45 8.71 -18.62
CA ASN A 271 -22.59 9.03 -19.50
C ASN A 271 -22.24 8.75 -20.97
N GLY A 272 -23.12 9.13 -21.90
CA GLY A 272 -22.94 8.91 -23.34
C GLY A 272 -21.68 9.54 -23.97
N MET A 273 -20.99 10.47 -23.27
CA MET A 273 -19.70 11.03 -23.71
C MET A 273 -18.50 10.35 -23.04
N GLY A 274 -18.69 9.38 -22.16
CA GLY A 274 -17.64 8.72 -21.38
C GLY A 274 -17.65 9.13 -19.90
N VAL A 275 -16.47 9.18 -19.27
CA VAL A 275 -16.34 9.49 -17.85
C VAL A 275 -16.78 10.91 -17.54
N GLU A 276 -17.71 11.04 -16.58
CA GLU A 276 -18.28 12.32 -16.17
C GLU A 276 -17.39 13.10 -15.22
N GLY A 277 -17.70 14.39 -15.12
CA GLY A 277 -17.02 15.31 -14.22
C GLY A 277 -15.87 16.06 -14.91
N GLY A 278 -15.69 17.31 -14.50
CA GLY A 278 -14.58 18.13 -14.96
C GLY A 278 -13.31 17.92 -14.14
N LEU A 279 -12.28 18.71 -14.46
CA LEU A 279 -10.99 18.67 -13.76
C LEU A 279 -11.07 18.93 -12.25
N GLY A 280 -12.19 19.49 -11.76
CA GLY A 280 -12.45 19.65 -10.32
C GLY A 280 -12.48 18.33 -9.54
N VAL A 281 -12.82 17.21 -10.17
CA VAL A 281 -12.86 15.88 -9.53
C VAL A 281 -11.50 15.50 -8.96
N TRP A 282 -10.41 15.82 -9.66
CA TRP A 282 -9.04 15.53 -9.21
C TRP A 282 -8.64 16.25 -7.92
N ARG A 283 -9.38 17.29 -7.48
CA ARG A 283 -9.15 17.90 -6.16
C ARG A 283 -9.41 16.91 -5.02
N LYS A 284 -10.26 15.90 -5.25
CA LYS A 284 -10.49 14.78 -4.34
C LYS A 284 -9.22 13.99 -4.03
N ALA A 285 -8.23 14.02 -4.92
CA ALA A 285 -6.90 13.47 -4.65
C ALA A 285 -6.21 14.14 -3.45
N ASP A 286 -6.60 15.37 -3.07
CA ASP A 286 -6.11 16.12 -1.91
C ASP A 286 -7.19 16.29 -0.83
N THR A 287 -8.10 15.32 -0.73
CA THR A 287 -9.10 15.20 0.34
C THR A 287 -8.85 13.93 1.15
N ARG A 288 -9.25 13.92 2.41
CA ARG A 288 -9.01 12.80 3.31
C ARG A 288 -9.78 11.55 2.89
N GLU A 289 -10.97 11.74 2.36
CA GLU A 289 -11.94 10.69 2.03
C GLU A 289 -11.52 9.93 0.77
N ASP A 290 -10.96 10.63 -0.21
CA ASP A 290 -10.79 10.11 -1.57
C ASP A 290 -9.32 10.02 -2.04
N TRP A 291 -8.33 10.60 -1.34
CA TRP A 291 -6.94 10.65 -1.84
C TRP A 291 -6.35 9.31 -2.29
N TRP A 292 -6.74 8.24 -1.59
CA TRP A 292 -6.29 6.88 -1.84
C TRP A 292 -6.79 6.31 -3.19
N ARG A 293 -7.91 6.83 -3.72
CA ARG A 293 -8.47 6.42 -5.01
C ARG A 293 -7.67 6.93 -6.20
N TYR A 294 -6.74 7.86 -5.98
CA TYR A 294 -5.95 8.53 -7.03
C TYR A 294 -4.48 8.10 -7.03
N GLN A 295 -4.16 6.93 -6.46
CA GLN A 295 -2.81 6.36 -6.39
C GLN A 295 -2.66 5.21 -7.42
N GLY A 296 -1.58 5.22 -8.21
CA GLY A 296 -1.32 4.29 -9.33
C GLY A 296 -1.21 2.82 -8.89
N GLY A 297 -1.73 1.92 -9.74
CA GLY A 297 -1.88 0.50 -9.48
C GLY A 297 -0.57 -0.27 -9.43
N HIS A 298 -0.17 -0.62 -8.21
CA HIS A 298 0.25 -1.95 -7.76
C HIS A 298 0.35 -1.86 -6.23
N MET A 299 -0.81 -1.84 -5.55
CA MET A 299 -0.98 -2.29 -4.17
C MET A 299 -2.28 -1.71 -3.61
N TYR A 300 -3.30 -2.55 -3.60
CA TYR A 300 -4.29 -2.51 -2.53
C TYR A 300 -3.58 -2.93 -1.22
N PHE A 301 -2.83 -2.01 -0.60
CA PHE A 301 -2.20 -2.18 0.72
C PHE A 301 -3.25 -2.16 1.82
N ARG A 302 -4.10 -3.17 1.96
CA ARG A 302 -5.16 -3.09 2.98
C ARG A 302 -5.33 -4.40 3.72
N GLY A 303 -4.77 -4.42 4.94
CA GLY A 303 -4.92 -5.48 5.94
C GLY A 303 -3.60 -6.08 6.39
N ILE A 304 -3.45 -6.27 7.70
CA ILE A 304 -2.28 -6.93 8.32
C ILE A 304 -2.05 -8.33 7.73
N GLY A 305 -3.13 -9.08 7.48
CA GLY A 305 -3.07 -10.41 6.84
C GLY A 305 -2.41 -10.39 5.46
N ARG A 306 -2.76 -9.41 4.60
CA ARG A 306 -2.14 -9.27 3.26
C ARG A 306 -0.65 -8.93 3.34
N ALA A 307 -0.29 -7.96 4.18
CA ALA A 307 1.12 -7.59 4.38
C ALA A 307 1.93 -8.78 4.93
N THR A 308 1.34 -9.56 5.84
CA THR A 308 1.94 -10.77 6.38
C THR A 308 2.13 -11.83 5.29
N ALA A 309 1.12 -12.07 4.45
CA ALA A 309 1.20 -13.04 3.36
C ALA A 309 2.35 -12.72 2.40
N ILE A 310 2.44 -11.47 1.93
CA ILE A 310 3.49 -11.01 1.01
C ILE A 310 4.87 -11.16 1.66
N LEU A 311 5.04 -10.69 2.90
CA LEU A 311 6.31 -10.79 3.60
C LEU A 311 6.72 -12.25 3.87
N ALA A 312 5.77 -13.11 4.23
CA ALA A 312 6.02 -14.54 4.42
C ALA A 312 6.48 -15.19 3.11
N GLY A 313 5.80 -14.90 2.00
CA GLY A 313 6.18 -15.35 0.67
C GLY A 313 7.59 -14.91 0.28
N ALA A 314 7.90 -13.63 0.47
CA ALA A 314 9.24 -13.07 0.24
C ALA A 314 10.34 -13.71 1.10
N ARG A 315 9.97 -14.33 2.24
CA ARG A 315 10.88 -15.08 3.12
C ARG A 315 10.84 -16.58 2.89
N GLY A 316 10.32 -17.03 1.74
CA GLY A 316 10.36 -18.41 1.30
C GLY A 316 9.28 -19.31 1.89
N TRP A 317 8.22 -18.75 2.48
CA TRP A 317 7.05 -19.54 2.89
C TRP A 317 6.12 -19.78 1.71
N ASN A 318 5.54 -20.98 1.64
CA ASN A 318 4.35 -21.23 0.84
C ASN A 318 3.12 -20.73 1.60
N VAL A 319 2.23 -19.96 0.96
CA VAL A 319 1.19 -19.19 1.65
C VAL A 319 -0.21 -19.56 1.19
N GLY A 320 -1.05 -20.04 2.11
CA GLY A 320 -2.50 -20.13 1.91
C GLY A 320 -3.19 -18.82 2.32
N VAL A 321 -3.86 -18.14 1.39
CA VAL A 321 -4.59 -16.89 1.64
C VAL A 321 -6.08 -17.21 1.82
N ASN A 322 -6.59 -17.09 3.05
CA ASN A 322 -8.02 -17.24 3.33
C ASN A 322 -8.82 -15.98 2.96
N TYR A 323 -10.00 -16.17 2.37
CA TYR A 323 -11.01 -15.13 2.20
C TYR A 323 -12.43 -15.66 2.44
N ALA A 324 -13.33 -14.83 2.97
CA ALA A 324 -14.74 -15.19 3.13
C ALA A 324 -15.55 -14.89 1.86
N ASN A 325 -15.50 -13.62 1.39
CA ASN A 325 -16.41 -13.14 0.35
C ASN A 325 -15.73 -12.43 -0.84
N ASP A 326 -14.46 -12.02 -0.72
CA ASP A 326 -13.76 -11.25 -1.76
C ASP A 326 -12.65 -12.06 -2.43
N ALA A 327 -13.04 -12.83 -3.45
CA ALA A 327 -12.11 -13.66 -4.22
C ALA A 327 -11.09 -12.82 -5.01
N ALA A 328 -11.50 -11.64 -5.50
CA ALA A 328 -10.62 -10.78 -6.30
C ALA A 328 -9.48 -10.20 -5.45
N ALA A 329 -9.78 -9.75 -4.24
CA ALA A 329 -8.76 -9.28 -3.31
C ALA A 329 -7.81 -10.40 -2.84
N ALA A 330 -8.33 -11.63 -2.69
CA ALA A 330 -7.53 -12.81 -2.37
C ALA A 330 -6.56 -13.14 -3.50
N GLU A 331 -7.05 -13.18 -4.75
CA GLU A 331 -6.24 -13.47 -5.93
C GLU A 331 -5.16 -12.39 -6.16
N ALA A 332 -5.50 -11.12 -5.97
CA ALA A 332 -4.52 -10.03 -6.02
C ALA A 332 -3.44 -10.15 -4.93
N THR A 333 -3.76 -10.77 -3.78
CA THR A 333 -2.77 -11.07 -2.74
C THR A 333 -1.89 -12.24 -3.14
N VAL A 334 -2.46 -13.30 -3.72
CA VAL A 334 -1.71 -14.45 -4.27
C VAL A 334 -0.69 -13.97 -5.32
N GLN A 335 -1.13 -13.16 -6.28
CA GLN A 335 -0.24 -12.58 -7.29
C GLN A 335 0.88 -11.74 -6.67
N ALA A 336 0.58 -10.95 -5.63
CA ALA A 336 1.60 -10.16 -4.94
C ALA A 336 2.62 -11.04 -4.19
N VAL A 337 2.19 -12.17 -3.62
CA VAL A 337 3.11 -13.16 -3.03
C VAL A 337 4.02 -13.77 -4.10
N GLN A 338 3.45 -14.14 -5.25
CA GLN A 338 4.19 -14.70 -6.38
C GLN A 338 5.21 -13.70 -6.94
N GLN A 339 4.83 -12.43 -7.09
CA GLN A 339 5.72 -11.34 -7.50
C GLN A 339 6.86 -11.10 -6.49
N ALA A 340 6.63 -11.39 -5.21
CA ALA A 340 7.67 -11.32 -4.18
C ALA A 340 8.58 -12.56 -4.14
N GLY A 341 8.41 -13.51 -5.08
CA GLY A 341 9.21 -14.73 -5.19
C GLY A 341 8.69 -15.93 -4.38
N GLY A 342 7.50 -15.83 -3.77
CA GLY A 342 6.88 -16.90 -2.99
C GLY A 342 5.87 -17.73 -3.79
N GLN A 343 5.31 -18.77 -3.17
CA GLN A 343 4.16 -19.51 -3.72
C GLN A 343 2.92 -19.23 -2.88
N ALA A 344 1.76 -19.11 -3.52
CA ALA A 344 0.51 -18.92 -2.80
C ALA A 344 -0.71 -19.47 -3.53
N ILE A 345 -1.76 -19.77 -2.75
CA ILE A 345 -3.10 -20.11 -3.22
C ILE A 345 -4.17 -19.31 -2.45
N ALA A 346 -5.31 -19.04 -3.08
CA ALA A 346 -6.47 -18.46 -2.43
C ALA A 346 -7.44 -19.58 -2.00
N ILE A 347 -7.91 -19.53 -0.75
CA ILE A 347 -8.81 -20.55 -0.18
C ILE A 347 -10.04 -19.86 0.43
N LYS A 348 -11.22 -20.18 -0.10
CA LYS A 348 -12.48 -19.63 0.42
C LYS A 348 -12.85 -20.29 1.74
N GLY A 349 -13.28 -19.51 2.72
CA GLY A 349 -13.90 -20.01 3.94
C GLY A 349 -14.25 -18.89 4.92
N ASP A 350 -15.45 -18.94 5.49
CA ASP A 350 -15.85 -18.12 6.63
C ASP A 350 -15.41 -18.78 7.93
N VAL A 351 -14.48 -18.13 8.65
CA VAL A 351 -13.92 -18.68 9.90
C VAL A 351 -14.95 -18.80 11.02
N SER A 352 -16.15 -18.21 10.91
CA SER A 352 -17.24 -18.44 11.86
C SER A 352 -17.96 -19.77 11.67
N LEU A 353 -17.67 -20.49 10.57
CA LEU A 353 -18.25 -21.79 10.25
C LEU A 353 -17.20 -22.90 10.39
N GLU A 354 -17.49 -23.92 11.19
CA GLU A 354 -16.55 -25.02 11.45
C GLU A 354 -16.18 -25.80 10.17
N ALA A 355 -17.15 -26.08 9.31
CA ALA A 355 -16.94 -26.82 8.07
C ALA A 355 -15.95 -26.10 7.14
N ASP A 356 -16.05 -24.77 7.06
CA ASP A 356 -15.15 -23.95 6.26
C ASP A 356 -13.74 -23.98 6.86
N VAL A 357 -13.60 -23.86 8.19
CA VAL A 357 -12.28 -23.97 8.85
C VAL A 357 -11.62 -25.32 8.55
N LEU A 358 -12.36 -26.43 8.60
CA LEU A 358 -11.82 -27.75 8.24
C LEU A 358 -11.33 -27.77 6.78
N ALA A 359 -12.16 -27.29 5.86
CA ALA A 359 -11.84 -27.23 4.43
C ALA A 359 -10.62 -26.34 4.14
N LEU A 360 -10.41 -25.25 4.90
CA LEU A 360 -9.24 -24.38 4.76
C LEU A 360 -7.93 -25.13 5.04
N PHE A 361 -7.89 -25.92 6.11
CA PHE A 361 -6.70 -26.71 6.46
C PHE A 361 -6.50 -27.88 5.49
N ASP A 362 -7.59 -28.56 5.09
CA ASP A 362 -7.52 -29.64 4.10
C ASP A 362 -6.96 -29.16 2.76
N ALA A 363 -7.42 -28.01 2.25
CA ALA A 363 -6.93 -27.45 1.00
C ALA A 363 -5.45 -27.05 1.06
N MET A 364 -5.00 -26.50 2.19
CA MET A 364 -3.59 -26.15 2.39
C MET A 364 -2.70 -27.41 2.39
N GLU A 365 -3.12 -28.47 3.08
CA GLU A 365 -2.37 -29.73 3.14
C GLU A 365 -2.36 -30.47 1.81
N GLN A 366 -3.49 -30.47 1.08
CA GLN A 366 -3.57 -31.06 -0.25
C GLN A 366 -2.64 -30.37 -1.25
N HIS A 367 -2.45 -29.06 -1.13
CA HIS A 367 -1.67 -28.30 -2.10
C HIS A 367 -0.18 -28.21 -1.76
N PHE A 368 0.16 -27.91 -0.50
CA PHE A 368 1.55 -27.65 -0.08
C PHE A 368 2.11 -28.69 0.91
N GLY A 369 1.30 -29.66 1.34
CA GLY A 369 1.70 -30.63 2.35
C GLY A 369 1.63 -30.08 3.78
N SER A 370 2.50 -30.57 4.67
CA SER A 370 2.41 -30.28 6.10
C SER A 370 2.49 -28.79 6.42
N ILE A 371 1.52 -28.32 7.20
CA ILE A 371 1.46 -26.94 7.68
C ILE A 371 2.48 -26.76 8.81
N GLN A 372 3.29 -25.68 8.72
CA GLN A 372 4.33 -25.36 9.70
C GLN A 372 4.00 -24.12 10.54
N GLY A 373 3.13 -23.26 10.03
CA GLY A 373 2.76 -22.00 10.68
C GLY A 373 1.32 -21.62 10.39
N VAL A 374 0.63 -21.04 11.39
CA VAL A 374 -0.73 -20.54 11.23
C VAL A 374 -0.84 -19.13 11.80
N VAL A 375 -1.38 -18.20 11.00
CA VAL A 375 -1.68 -16.84 11.44
C VAL A 375 -3.19 -16.66 11.53
N VAL A 376 -3.71 -16.52 12.75
CA VAL A 376 -5.12 -16.27 13.00
C VAL A 376 -5.36 -14.75 13.00
N ASN A 377 -5.57 -14.20 11.81
CA ASN A 377 -5.72 -12.76 11.57
C ASN A 377 -7.18 -12.29 11.48
N ALA A 378 -8.08 -13.16 11.01
CA ALA A 378 -9.47 -12.79 10.71
C ALA A 378 -10.15 -12.15 11.93
N GLY A 379 -10.85 -11.04 11.68
CA GLY A 379 -11.61 -10.35 12.70
C GLY A 379 -12.38 -9.17 12.15
N ILE A 380 -13.55 -8.92 12.74
CA ILE A 380 -14.42 -7.80 12.42
C ILE A 380 -14.49 -6.84 13.61
N ASN A 381 -14.80 -5.59 13.31
CA ASN A 381 -15.19 -4.59 14.29
C ASN A 381 -16.58 -4.05 13.91
N ALA A 382 -17.21 -3.32 14.82
CA ALA A 382 -18.56 -2.79 14.65
C ALA A 382 -18.61 -1.30 15.00
N THR A 383 -19.69 -0.64 14.60
CA THR A 383 -19.92 0.79 14.81
C THR A 383 -19.81 1.18 16.29
N SER A 384 -19.25 2.35 16.58
CA SER A 384 -19.10 2.81 17.97
C SER A 384 -20.46 3.04 18.65
N MET A 385 -20.69 2.46 19.83
CA MET A 385 -21.83 2.76 20.70
C MET A 385 -21.58 2.30 22.15
N PRO A 386 -22.32 2.83 23.14
CA PRO A 386 -22.35 2.29 24.50
C PRO A 386 -22.83 0.84 24.56
N LEU A 387 -22.35 0.08 25.54
CA LEU A 387 -22.74 -1.33 25.73
C LEU A 387 -24.26 -1.52 25.83
N ALA A 388 -24.95 -0.60 26.50
CA ALA A 388 -26.40 -0.66 26.70
C ALA A 388 -27.20 -0.60 25.39
N GLU A 389 -26.60 -0.15 24.29
CA GLU A 389 -27.22 -0.04 22.97
C GLU A 389 -26.84 -1.20 22.04
N MET A 390 -25.93 -2.09 22.46
CA MET A 390 -25.49 -3.20 21.64
C MET A 390 -26.53 -4.32 21.60
N THR A 391 -26.90 -4.74 20.40
CA THR A 391 -27.80 -5.88 20.20
C THR A 391 -27.08 -7.21 20.41
N VAL A 392 -27.81 -8.25 20.80
CA VAL A 392 -27.26 -9.60 20.96
C VAL A 392 -26.73 -10.14 19.63
N GLU A 393 -27.37 -9.78 18.51
CA GLU A 393 -26.96 -10.19 17.17
C GLU A 393 -25.60 -9.62 16.79
N ARG A 394 -25.33 -8.35 17.15
CA ARG A 394 -24.00 -7.74 16.99
C ARG A 394 -22.97 -8.48 17.84
N LEU A 395 -23.29 -8.71 19.12
CA LEU A 395 -22.38 -9.40 20.04
C LEU A 395 -22.03 -10.80 19.51
N ARG A 396 -23.04 -11.59 19.11
CA ARG A 396 -22.83 -12.90 18.49
C ARG A 396 -21.94 -12.78 17.27
N LYS A 397 -22.25 -11.91 16.31
CA LYS A 397 -21.44 -11.74 15.10
C LYS A 397 -19.96 -11.45 15.41
N VAL A 398 -19.68 -10.52 16.32
CA VAL A 398 -18.30 -10.18 16.72
C VAL A 398 -17.61 -11.36 17.40
N PHE A 399 -18.29 -12.06 18.32
CA PHE A 399 -17.71 -13.19 19.04
C PHE A 399 -17.55 -14.44 18.17
N ASP A 400 -18.51 -14.72 17.28
CA ASP A 400 -18.48 -15.87 16.37
C ASP A 400 -17.28 -15.77 15.43
N THR A 401 -17.02 -14.58 14.85
CA THR A 401 -15.84 -14.38 13.99
C THR A 401 -14.55 -14.25 14.81
N ASN A 402 -14.50 -13.36 15.80
CA ASN A 402 -13.23 -12.99 16.45
C ASN A 402 -12.79 -13.98 17.53
N VAL A 403 -13.74 -14.68 18.17
CA VAL A 403 -13.46 -15.62 19.26
C VAL A 403 -13.66 -17.04 18.76
N LEU A 404 -14.89 -17.46 18.46
CA LEU A 404 -15.16 -18.85 18.08
C LEU A 404 -14.33 -19.26 16.85
N GLY A 405 -14.29 -18.42 15.81
CA GLY A 405 -13.45 -18.66 14.64
C GLY A 405 -11.96 -18.78 14.96
N ALA A 406 -11.44 -17.92 15.84
CA ALA A 406 -10.05 -18.04 16.29
C ALA A 406 -9.78 -19.34 17.07
N TYR A 407 -10.73 -19.78 17.92
CA TYR A 407 -10.65 -21.06 18.62
C TYR A 407 -10.69 -22.24 17.64
N MET A 408 -11.55 -22.22 16.63
CA MET A 408 -11.63 -23.29 15.62
C MET A 408 -10.34 -23.37 14.80
N CYS A 409 -9.82 -22.24 14.31
CA CYS A 409 -8.54 -22.21 13.59
C CYS A 409 -7.37 -22.69 14.48
N ALA A 410 -7.31 -22.23 15.73
CA ALA A 410 -6.26 -22.64 16.66
C ALA A 410 -6.36 -24.13 17.04
N ARG A 411 -7.58 -24.66 17.15
CA ARG A 411 -7.84 -26.09 17.37
C ARG A 411 -7.34 -26.95 16.21
N GLU A 412 -7.64 -26.57 14.98
CA GLU A 412 -7.15 -27.30 13.80
C GLU A 412 -5.63 -27.18 13.66
N ALA A 413 -5.06 -26.01 13.94
CA ALA A 413 -3.61 -25.85 14.02
C ALA A 413 -2.99 -26.79 15.08
N ALA A 414 -3.57 -26.86 16.27
CA ALA A 414 -3.10 -27.74 17.35
C ALA A 414 -3.20 -29.24 17.01
N ARG A 415 -4.13 -29.63 16.14
CA ARG A 415 -4.31 -31.02 15.67
C ARG A 415 -3.32 -31.40 14.57
N ARG A 416 -3.00 -30.47 13.67
CA ARG A 416 -2.31 -30.76 12.41
C ARG A 416 -0.84 -30.36 12.36
N LEU A 417 -0.44 -29.35 13.15
CA LEU A 417 0.96 -28.91 13.17
C LEU A 417 1.88 -30.04 13.67
N PRO A 418 3.03 -30.28 13.01
CA PRO A 418 3.94 -31.35 13.40
C PRO A 418 4.51 -31.09 14.80
N ALA A 419 4.56 -32.16 15.61
CA ALA A 419 5.16 -32.14 16.93
C ALA A 419 6.68 -32.38 16.83
N SER A 420 7.45 -31.69 17.67
CA SER A 420 8.92 -31.77 17.70
C SER A 420 9.48 -33.17 18.03
N SER A 421 8.63 -34.11 18.48
CA SER A 421 9.02 -35.49 18.81
C SER A 421 8.99 -36.46 17.62
N SER A 422 8.60 -36.01 16.41
CA SER A 422 8.82 -36.83 15.21
C SER A 422 10.32 -36.93 14.94
N SER A 423 10.84 -38.15 14.91
CA SER A 423 12.26 -38.52 14.79
C SER A 423 12.99 -38.04 13.52
N SER A 424 12.34 -37.20 12.71
CA SER A 424 12.80 -36.71 11.40
C SER A 424 12.92 -35.18 11.29
N SER A 425 12.55 -34.40 12.31
CA SER A 425 12.63 -32.93 12.26
C SER A 425 13.90 -32.41 12.94
N SER A 426 14.74 -31.71 12.19
CA SER A 426 15.88 -30.95 12.73
C SER A 426 15.40 -30.04 13.88
N PRO A 427 16.22 -29.81 14.92
CA PRO A 427 15.89 -28.92 16.06
C PRO A 427 15.47 -27.48 15.68
N GLU A 428 15.60 -27.12 14.40
CA GLU A 428 15.29 -25.83 13.78
C GLU A 428 13.83 -25.71 13.26
N GLN A 429 13.08 -26.81 13.11
CA GLN A 429 11.70 -26.79 12.61
C GLN A 429 10.68 -26.89 13.74
N LYS A 430 10.42 -25.77 14.41
CA LYS A 430 9.34 -25.65 15.41
C LYS A 430 8.13 -24.95 14.82
N SER A 431 6.99 -25.64 14.82
CA SER A 431 5.72 -25.09 14.38
C SER A 431 5.30 -23.87 15.20
N SER A 432 4.57 -22.93 14.59
CA SER A 432 4.20 -21.67 15.25
C SER A 432 2.78 -21.25 14.94
N ILE A 433 2.05 -20.81 15.97
CA ILE A 433 0.74 -20.18 15.85
C ILE A 433 0.88 -18.72 16.28
N VAL A 434 0.47 -17.80 15.42
CA VAL A 434 0.43 -16.36 15.74
C VAL A 434 -1.02 -15.87 15.68
N LEU A 435 -1.51 -15.36 16.81
CA LEU A 435 -2.87 -14.85 16.94
C LEU A 435 -2.89 -13.33 16.88
N LEU A 436 -3.79 -12.74 16.08
CA LEU A 436 -3.90 -11.29 16.00
C LEU A 436 -4.88 -10.74 17.05
N SER A 437 -4.31 -10.19 18.11
CA SER A 437 -5.01 -9.46 19.17
C SER A 437 -5.14 -7.97 18.81
N SER A 438 -5.22 -7.09 19.81
CA SER A 438 -5.25 -5.63 19.65
C SER A 438 -4.86 -4.93 20.94
N ALA A 439 -4.33 -3.71 20.85
CA ALA A 439 -4.21 -2.82 22.00
C ALA A 439 -5.56 -2.60 22.72
N ALA A 440 -6.69 -2.72 22.00
CA ALA A 440 -8.04 -2.66 22.58
C ALA A 440 -8.26 -3.68 23.71
N ALA A 441 -7.62 -4.85 23.65
CA ALA A 441 -7.69 -5.87 24.70
C ALA A 441 -7.23 -5.36 26.07
N ARG A 442 -6.33 -4.36 26.09
CA ARG A 442 -5.82 -3.71 27.30
C ARG A 442 -6.57 -2.43 27.65
N LEU A 443 -7.10 -1.73 26.63
CA LEU A 443 -7.73 -0.42 26.78
C LEU A 443 -9.22 -0.51 27.10
N GLY A 444 -9.88 -1.62 26.76
CA GLY A 444 -11.29 -1.88 27.03
C GLY A 444 -12.28 -1.11 26.15
N SER A 445 -11.83 -0.11 25.38
CA SER A 445 -12.64 0.68 24.42
C SER A 445 -14.00 1.17 24.96
N PRO A 446 -14.04 1.85 26.13
CA PRO A 446 -15.29 2.28 26.74
C PRO A 446 -16.07 3.24 25.83
N ASN A 447 -17.39 3.08 25.78
CA ASN A 447 -18.33 3.86 24.96
C ASN A 447 -18.12 3.76 23.44
N GLU A 448 -17.26 2.86 22.98
CA GLU A 448 -16.97 2.67 21.55
C GLU A 448 -17.26 1.22 21.12
N CYS A 449 -16.42 0.27 21.52
CA CYS A 449 -16.48 -1.12 21.04
C CYS A 449 -15.97 -2.09 22.10
N VAL A 450 -16.66 -2.14 23.24
CA VAL A 450 -16.32 -3.03 24.37
C VAL A 450 -16.45 -4.52 24.00
N ASP A 451 -17.30 -4.85 23.04
CA ASP A 451 -17.47 -6.18 22.44
C ASP A 451 -16.22 -6.61 21.65
N TYR A 452 -15.70 -5.73 20.80
CA TYR A 452 -14.43 -5.95 20.10
C TYR A 452 -13.27 -6.06 21.09
N ALA A 453 -13.17 -5.16 22.06
CA ALA A 453 -12.13 -5.21 23.09
C ALA A 453 -12.18 -6.52 23.89
N GLY A 454 -13.37 -6.96 24.30
CA GLY A 454 -13.59 -8.24 24.97
C GLY A 454 -13.17 -9.42 24.10
N SER A 455 -13.52 -9.41 22.80
CA SER A 455 -13.11 -10.45 21.85
C SER A 455 -11.58 -10.57 21.73
N LYS A 456 -10.85 -9.44 21.72
CA LYS A 456 -9.38 -9.43 21.67
C LYS A 456 -8.75 -9.78 23.02
N GLY A 457 -9.42 -9.51 24.15
CA GLY A 457 -9.06 -10.04 25.45
C GLY A 457 -9.16 -11.58 25.55
N ALA A 458 -10.13 -12.17 24.83
CA ALA A 458 -10.21 -13.63 24.71
C ALA A 458 -9.00 -14.19 23.93
N ILE A 459 -8.55 -13.51 22.87
CA ILE A 459 -7.33 -13.90 22.12
C ILE A 459 -6.09 -13.88 23.00
N ASP A 460 -5.92 -12.86 23.83
CA ASP A 460 -4.79 -12.79 24.77
C ASP A 460 -4.77 -13.98 25.73
N THR A 461 -5.94 -14.42 26.19
CA THR A 461 -6.09 -15.55 27.12
C THR A 461 -5.87 -16.89 26.41
N LEU A 462 -6.46 -17.06 25.22
CA LEU A 462 -6.27 -18.22 24.35
C LEU A 462 -4.78 -18.44 24.08
N THR A 463 -4.04 -17.37 23.79
CA THR A 463 -2.59 -17.41 23.54
C THR A 463 -1.83 -18.03 24.70
N VAL A 464 -2.09 -17.57 25.93
CA VAL A 464 -1.41 -18.07 27.14
C VAL A 464 -1.75 -19.53 27.42
N GLY A 465 -3.03 -19.91 27.32
CA GLY A 465 -3.48 -21.29 27.54
C GLY A 465 -2.86 -22.25 26.53
N LEU A 466 -2.99 -21.94 25.25
CA LEU A 466 -2.54 -22.80 24.16
C LEU A 466 -1.01 -22.90 24.10
N ALA A 467 -0.29 -21.84 24.44
CA ALA A 467 1.18 -21.88 24.55
C ALA A 467 1.66 -22.89 25.60
N LYS A 468 0.99 -22.96 26.76
CA LYS A 468 1.31 -23.93 27.81
C LYS A 468 0.95 -25.35 27.41
N GLU A 469 -0.17 -25.51 26.71
CA GLU A 469 -0.64 -26.82 26.23
C GLU A 469 0.26 -27.40 25.13
N LEU A 470 0.68 -26.58 24.16
CA LEU A 470 1.42 -27.05 22.99
C LEU A 470 2.95 -26.89 23.11
N GLY A 471 3.43 -26.12 24.09
CA GLY A 471 4.86 -25.97 24.37
C GLY A 471 5.61 -27.31 24.53
N PRO A 472 5.10 -28.28 25.32
CA PRO A 472 5.69 -29.62 25.42
C PRO A 472 5.73 -30.40 24.10
N LYS A 473 4.85 -30.08 23.14
CA LYS A 473 4.83 -30.64 21.78
C LYS A 473 5.77 -29.91 20.82
N GLY A 474 6.44 -28.85 21.28
CA GLY A 474 7.35 -28.03 20.49
C GLY A 474 6.66 -27.00 19.59
N VAL A 475 5.37 -26.74 19.77
CA VAL A 475 4.65 -25.69 19.03
C VAL A 475 4.64 -24.41 19.85
N ARG A 476 5.05 -23.30 19.23
CA ARG A 476 5.04 -21.97 19.86
C ARG A 476 3.71 -21.29 19.57
N VAL A 477 3.16 -20.58 20.56
CA VAL A 477 1.92 -19.83 20.38
C VAL A 477 2.11 -18.43 20.93
N ASN A 478 1.93 -17.40 20.11
CA ASN A 478 2.12 -16.01 20.49
C ASN A 478 1.01 -15.13 19.92
N ALA A 479 0.85 -13.93 20.45
CA ALA A 479 -0.02 -12.92 19.88
C ALA A 479 0.73 -11.64 19.52
N VAL A 480 0.18 -10.92 18.54
CA VAL A 480 0.55 -9.54 18.26
C VAL A 480 -0.64 -8.64 18.60
N ARG A 481 -0.38 -7.53 19.29
CA ARG A 481 -1.34 -6.49 19.66
C ARG A 481 -1.01 -5.22 18.89
N PRO A 482 -1.59 -5.02 17.70
CA PRO A 482 -1.43 -3.78 16.98
C PRO A 482 -2.14 -2.62 17.69
N GLY A 483 -1.56 -1.43 17.58
CA GLY A 483 -2.16 -0.18 18.02
C GLY A 483 -3.08 0.41 16.97
N ILE A 484 -2.92 1.71 16.72
CA ILE A 484 -3.60 2.40 15.62
C ILE A 484 -2.78 2.16 14.35
N ILE A 485 -3.27 1.29 13.46
CA ILE A 485 -2.60 0.88 12.23
C ILE A 485 -3.44 1.32 11.04
N ASP A 486 -2.82 1.94 10.05
CA ASP A 486 -3.51 2.40 8.84
C ASP A 486 -4.08 1.21 8.03
N THR A 487 -5.33 0.85 8.31
CA THR A 487 -6.07 -0.28 7.71
C THR A 487 -7.57 0.04 7.66
N GLU A 488 -8.32 -0.68 6.83
CA GLU A 488 -9.76 -0.47 6.61
C GLU A 488 -10.63 -0.75 7.84
N ILE A 489 -10.13 -1.50 8.82
CA ILE A 489 -10.90 -1.85 10.01
C ILE A 489 -11.38 -0.61 10.78
N HIS A 490 -10.67 0.52 10.66
CA HIS A 490 -11.08 1.79 11.28
C HIS A 490 -12.34 2.40 10.64
N ALA A 491 -12.58 2.17 9.35
CA ALA A 491 -13.79 2.65 8.68
C ALA A 491 -15.05 1.95 9.23
N SER A 492 -14.95 0.69 9.65
CA SER A 492 -16.07 -0.07 10.24
C SER A 492 -16.55 0.44 11.60
N VAL A 493 -15.73 1.26 12.28
CA VAL A 493 -16.02 1.83 13.61
C VAL A 493 -16.91 3.09 13.52
N GLY A 494 -17.18 3.58 12.30
CA GLY A 494 -18.00 4.77 12.06
C GLY A 494 -17.29 6.10 12.38
N ASP A 495 -15.98 6.06 12.66
CA ASP A 495 -15.12 7.22 12.90
C ASP A 495 -13.97 7.22 11.87
N PRO A 496 -14.21 7.68 10.62
CA PRO A 496 -13.17 7.84 9.60
C PRO A 496 -12.06 8.79 10.08
N GLU A 497 -12.34 9.63 11.09
CA GLU A 497 -11.42 10.60 11.62
C GLU A 497 -10.41 10.04 12.64
N ARG A 498 -10.66 8.83 13.15
CA ARG A 498 -9.94 8.19 14.26
C ARG A 498 -8.43 8.07 14.06
N LEU A 499 -7.98 7.76 12.84
CA LEU A 499 -6.56 7.64 12.51
C LEU A 499 -5.80 8.96 12.69
N ASP A 500 -6.34 10.09 12.22
CA ASP A 500 -5.70 11.40 12.38
C ASP A 500 -5.82 11.93 13.82
N ARG A 501 -6.97 11.65 14.47
CA ARG A 501 -7.22 12.09 15.85
C ARG A 501 -6.28 11.41 16.84
N ILE A 502 -6.12 10.08 16.73
CA ILE A 502 -5.39 9.28 17.72
C ILE A 502 -4.00 8.85 17.23
N GLY A 503 -3.81 8.69 15.91
CA GLY A 503 -2.52 8.26 15.33
C GLY A 503 -1.39 9.26 15.54
N ASN A 504 -1.66 10.57 15.48
CA ASN A 504 -0.66 11.59 15.82
C ASN A 504 -0.43 11.75 17.34
N GLN A 505 -1.28 11.12 18.16
CA GLN A 505 -1.16 11.12 19.63
C GLN A 505 -0.35 9.91 20.14
N THR A 506 0.04 8.98 19.26
CA THR A 506 0.98 7.93 19.61
C THR A 506 2.32 8.59 20.00
N PRO A 507 3.11 8.02 20.93
CA PRO A 507 4.44 8.54 21.24
C PRO A 507 5.39 8.66 20.04
N LEU A 508 5.22 7.85 18.99
CA LEU A 508 5.97 7.98 17.72
C LEU A 508 5.39 9.03 16.76
N GLY A 509 4.30 9.70 17.12
CA GLY A 509 3.71 10.83 16.38
C GLY A 509 3.08 10.45 15.04
N ARG A 510 2.79 9.17 14.82
CA ARG A 510 2.12 8.66 13.61
C ARG A 510 1.39 7.34 13.86
N PRO A 511 0.40 6.97 13.02
CA PRO A 511 -0.09 5.59 12.96
C PRO A 511 1.00 4.64 12.47
N GLY A 512 0.87 3.36 12.84
CA GLY A 512 1.69 2.28 12.31
C GLY A 512 1.20 1.81 10.93
N SER A 513 2.06 1.13 10.18
CA SER A 513 1.68 0.47 8.92
C SER A 513 1.42 -1.03 9.12
N ALA A 514 0.73 -1.65 8.16
CA ALA A 514 0.47 -3.09 8.18
C ALA A 514 1.78 -3.91 8.09
N GLU A 515 2.78 -3.40 7.39
CA GLU A 515 4.11 -4.00 7.21
C GLU A 515 4.88 -4.05 8.53
N GLU A 516 4.79 -3.00 9.35
CA GLU A 516 5.42 -2.98 10.67
C GLU A 516 4.86 -4.06 11.60
N VAL A 517 3.57 -4.40 11.44
CA VAL A 517 2.94 -5.52 12.15
C VAL A 517 3.33 -6.86 11.52
N ALA A 518 3.36 -6.95 10.19
CA ALA A 518 3.75 -8.14 9.46
C ALA A 518 5.17 -8.61 9.83
N GLU A 519 6.11 -7.67 10.02
CA GLU A 519 7.46 -7.96 10.50
C GLU A 519 7.47 -8.72 11.83
N ALA A 520 6.66 -8.29 12.80
CA ALA A 520 6.52 -8.98 14.08
C ALA A 520 5.88 -10.36 13.93
N ILE A 521 4.86 -10.50 13.08
CA ILE A 521 4.18 -11.78 12.84
C ILE A 521 5.14 -12.77 12.18
N VAL A 522 5.83 -12.38 11.11
CA VAL A 522 6.73 -13.27 10.37
C VAL A 522 7.97 -13.64 11.20
N TRP A 523 8.48 -12.72 12.04
CA TRP A 523 9.49 -13.07 13.04
C TRP A 523 8.98 -14.10 14.06
N LEU A 524 7.74 -13.95 14.56
CA LEU A 524 7.15 -14.94 15.47
C LEU A 524 6.91 -16.30 14.81
N LEU A 525 6.66 -16.35 13.49
CA LEU A 525 6.59 -17.60 12.74
C LEU A 525 7.96 -18.27 12.62
N SER A 526 9.04 -17.48 12.54
CA SER A 526 10.35 -17.98 12.17
C SER A 526 11.15 -18.62 13.32
N PRO A 527 12.21 -19.39 13.02
CA PRO A 527 13.08 -19.99 14.02
C PRO A 527 13.82 -18.96 14.90
N GLN A 528 13.97 -17.72 14.43
CA GLN A 528 14.59 -16.63 15.19
C GLN A 528 13.80 -16.26 16.46
N ALA A 529 12.53 -16.66 16.55
CA ALA A 529 11.69 -16.52 17.75
C ALA A 529 11.60 -17.83 18.57
N SER A 530 12.62 -18.69 18.52
CA SER A 530 12.62 -20.04 19.10
C SER A 530 12.30 -20.13 20.59
N TYR A 531 12.52 -19.04 21.35
CA TYR A 531 12.21 -18.95 22.79
C TYR A 531 11.01 -18.04 23.12
N ALA A 532 10.34 -17.49 22.09
CA ALA A 532 9.11 -16.74 22.27
C ALA A 532 7.91 -17.69 22.18
N THR A 533 7.25 -17.93 23.32
CA THR A 533 5.95 -18.60 23.40
C THR A 533 5.15 -18.03 24.59
N GLY A 534 3.84 -17.91 24.43
CA GLY A 534 2.92 -17.33 25.41
C GLY A 534 3.03 -15.81 25.54
N THR A 535 3.73 -15.12 24.63
CA THR A 535 3.88 -13.66 24.68
C THR A 535 2.85 -12.93 23.82
N ASN A 536 2.45 -11.74 24.27
CA ASN A 536 1.62 -10.80 23.54
C ASN A 536 2.45 -9.54 23.22
N ILE A 537 2.88 -9.39 21.97
CA ILE A 537 3.78 -8.32 21.55
C ILE A 537 3.00 -7.08 21.15
N ASP A 538 3.28 -5.96 21.81
CA ASP A 538 2.66 -4.66 21.51
C ASP A 538 3.37 -3.96 20.35
N VAL A 539 2.68 -3.78 19.21
CA VAL A 539 3.14 -2.99 18.06
C VAL A 539 2.26 -1.73 17.97
N THR A 540 2.52 -0.76 18.85
CA THR A 540 1.55 0.32 19.15
C THR A 540 2.08 1.74 19.04
N GLY A 541 3.31 1.92 18.57
CA GLY A 541 3.98 3.22 18.56
C GLY A 541 4.10 3.85 19.95
N GLY A 542 4.05 3.03 21.02
CA GLY A 542 4.09 3.45 22.43
C GLY A 542 2.72 3.70 23.08
N SER A 543 1.62 3.63 22.33
CA SER A 543 0.29 4.06 22.82
C SER A 543 -0.33 3.13 23.86
N ALA A 544 0.05 1.85 23.88
CA ALA A 544 -0.40 0.89 24.89
C ALA A 544 0.44 0.92 26.18
N ILE A 545 1.52 1.72 26.21
CA ILE A 545 2.35 1.89 27.40
C ILE A 545 1.74 3.01 28.24
N ARG A 546 0.98 2.63 29.28
CA ARG A 546 0.67 3.55 30.37
C ARG A 546 1.98 3.78 31.11
N LEU A 547 2.69 4.87 30.82
CA LEU A 547 3.80 5.33 31.67
C LEU A 547 3.19 5.60 33.05
N ARG A 548 3.28 4.63 33.97
CA ARG A 548 3.21 4.92 35.40
C ARG A 548 4.47 5.71 35.69
N TYR A 549 4.46 7.02 35.48
CA TYR A 549 5.39 7.86 36.21
C TYR A 549 5.07 7.64 37.70
N PRO A 550 6.03 7.16 38.50
CA PRO A 550 5.93 7.42 39.93
C PRO A 550 5.78 8.94 40.05
N ARG A 551 4.86 9.42 40.88
CA ARG A 551 4.90 10.83 41.31
C ARG A 551 6.18 10.99 42.12
N GLY A 552 7.29 11.23 41.43
CA GLY A 552 8.59 11.57 41.99
C GLY A 552 8.81 13.05 41.76
N ASP A 553 8.99 13.75 42.87
CA ASP A 553 9.28 15.16 43.07
C ASP A 553 9.78 15.93 41.84
N LEU A 554 9.03 16.99 41.50
CA LEU A 554 9.46 18.04 40.59
C LEU A 554 10.75 18.65 41.12
N VAL A 555 11.89 18.26 40.55
CA VAL A 555 13.11 19.08 40.62
C VAL A 555 12.82 20.34 39.81
N ALA A 556 12.62 21.45 40.52
CA ALA A 556 12.47 22.76 39.92
C ALA A 556 13.74 23.11 39.12
N VAL A 557 13.60 23.26 37.80
CA VAL A 557 14.61 23.92 36.98
C VAL A 557 14.42 25.43 37.17
N PRO A 558 15.37 26.17 37.76
CA PRO A 558 15.22 27.59 37.94
C PRO A 558 15.48 28.30 36.60
N GLY A 559 14.50 29.11 36.18
CA GLY A 559 14.69 30.13 35.15
C GLY A 559 13.97 29.86 33.84
N ARG A 560 12.69 30.25 33.79
CA ARG A 560 12.11 31.11 32.74
C ARG A 560 10.64 31.36 33.06
N SER A 561 10.35 32.55 33.54
CA SER A 561 9.00 33.07 33.68
C SER A 561 8.36 33.22 32.29
N ARG A 562 7.28 32.49 32.01
CA ARG A 562 6.26 32.95 31.08
C ARG A 562 4.87 32.67 31.64
N ASN A 563 4.19 33.77 31.94
CA ASN A 563 2.81 33.86 32.38
C ASN A 563 1.88 33.11 31.41
N PHE A 564 1.23 32.06 31.89
CA PHE A 564 -0.04 31.60 31.34
C PHE A 564 -1.07 31.65 32.47
N LYS A 565 -1.97 32.64 32.42
CA LYS A 565 -3.19 32.69 33.24
C LYS A 565 -4.14 31.60 32.74
N ALA A 566 -4.16 30.44 33.39
CA ALA A 566 -5.25 29.49 33.25
C ALA A 566 -6.41 29.91 34.16
N ARG A 567 -7.58 30.15 33.56
CA ARG A 567 -8.86 30.29 34.25
C ARG A 567 -9.14 29.01 35.06
N ALA A 568 -9.17 29.13 36.38
CA ALA A 568 -9.63 28.05 37.26
C ALA A 568 -11.16 27.98 37.20
N VAL A 569 -11.69 26.89 36.64
CA VAL A 569 -13.05 26.42 36.94
C VAL A 569 -12.92 25.61 38.23
N GLY A 570 -13.53 26.10 39.30
CA GLY A 570 -13.42 25.52 40.64
C GLY A 570 -14.13 24.18 40.76
N SER A 571 -13.51 23.24 41.48
CA SER A 571 -14.18 22.18 42.29
C SER A 571 -13.19 21.15 42.85
N HIS A 572 -12.05 21.57 43.41
CA HIS A 572 -11.16 20.65 44.15
C HIS A 572 -10.69 21.16 45.53
N GLN A 573 -10.62 22.48 45.73
CA GLN A 573 -10.28 23.04 47.05
C GLN A 573 -11.42 23.00 48.07
N GLN A 574 -12.69 22.94 47.63
CA GLN A 574 -13.83 22.82 48.56
C GLN A 574 -14.02 21.39 49.10
N LEU A 575 -13.50 20.37 48.41
CA LEU A 575 -13.60 18.99 48.87
C LEU A 575 -12.54 18.70 49.94
N LEU A 576 -11.31 19.20 49.77
CA LEU A 576 -10.20 19.00 50.70
C LEU A 576 -10.37 19.78 52.03
N ALA A 577 -11.02 20.96 52.00
CA ALA A 577 -11.34 21.71 53.21
C ALA A 577 -12.41 21.03 54.09
N ARG A 578 -13.29 20.20 53.50
CA ARG A 578 -14.32 19.45 54.25
C ARG A 578 -13.78 18.17 54.89
N THR A 579 -12.74 17.57 54.30
CA THR A 579 -12.10 16.35 54.86
C THR A 579 -11.10 16.69 55.98
N ALA A 580 -10.38 17.82 55.88
CA ALA A 580 -9.46 18.26 56.92
C ALA A 580 -10.19 18.68 58.22
N LYS A 581 -11.38 19.30 58.11
CA LYS A 581 -12.16 19.71 59.29
C LYS A 581 -12.81 18.54 60.04
N ARG A 582 -13.09 17.42 59.36
CA ARG A 582 -13.63 16.19 59.98
C ARG A 582 -12.59 15.35 60.71
N PHE A 583 -11.31 15.47 60.34
CA PHE A 583 -10.23 14.77 61.04
C PHE A 583 -9.86 15.47 62.35
N ASP A 584 -9.87 16.81 62.39
CA ASP A 584 -9.48 17.58 63.57
C ASP A 584 -10.52 17.53 64.72
N GLU A 585 -11.81 17.42 64.39
CA GLU A 585 -12.91 17.27 65.36
C GLU A 585 -13.03 15.85 65.96
N GLN A 586 -12.41 14.83 65.34
CA GLN A 586 -12.34 13.47 65.88
C GLN A 586 -11.15 13.26 66.81
N THR A 587 -10.01 13.94 66.61
CA THR A 587 -8.84 13.84 67.50
C THR A 587 -9.04 14.58 68.82
N THR A 588 -9.80 15.69 68.84
CA THR A 588 -10.09 16.46 70.07
C THR A 588 -11.18 15.84 70.97
N ARG A 589 -11.93 14.84 70.48
CA ARG A 589 -12.97 14.14 71.26
C ARG A 589 -12.45 12.90 72.01
N THR A 590 -11.29 12.37 71.63
CA THR A 590 -10.67 11.18 72.27
C THR A 590 -9.68 11.53 73.38
N GLU A 591 -9.25 12.78 73.49
CA GLU A 591 -8.34 13.26 74.56
C GLU A 591 -9.06 13.92 75.76
N ARG A 592 -10.39 14.09 75.71
CA ARG A 592 -11.20 14.62 76.83
C ARG A 592 -11.99 13.57 77.62
N SER A 593 -11.74 12.28 77.43
CA SER A 593 -12.41 11.20 78.19
C SER A 593 -11.45 10.33 79.01
N LYS A 594 -10.28 10.86 79.39
CA LYS A 594 -9.30 10.14 80.22
C LYS A 594 -8.82 10.87 81.49
N ASP A 595 -9.45 11.98 81.85
CA ASP A 595 -9.38 12.54 83.21
C ASP A 595 -10.79 13.05 83.58
N GLY A 596 -11.46 12.34 84.50
CA GLY A 596 -12.83 12.58 84.95
C GLY A 596 -13.51 11.32 85.44
#